data_AF-A0A2N8PQS7-F1
#
_entry.id   AF-A0A2N8PQS7-F1
#
_cell.length_a   1.000
_cell.length_b   1.000
_cell.length_c   1.000
_cell.angle_alpha   90.00
_cell.angle_beta   90.00
_cell.angle_gamma   90.00
#
_symmetry.space_group_name_H-M   'P 1'
#
loop_
_entity.id
_entity.type
_entity.pdbx_description
1 polymer ?
#
loop_
_entity_poly.entity_id
_entity_poly.type
_entity_poly.pdbx_seq_one_letter_code
_entity_poly.pdbx_strand_id
1 'polypeptide(L)'
;MDQRIDLEIGDRVRLEMPWSGVCEHMKVHGQVLEVEIREHGAQLYKDGRPFSFPILWGEAGIYTDHQTKKPFTYNAERVEV
;
A
#
# COMPACT_ATOMS: atom_id res chain seq x y z
N MET A 1 17.91 -6.07 -4.65
CA MET A 1 17.23 -5.54 -5.85
C MET A 1 15.78 -5.46 -5.49
N ASP A 2 15.17 -4.29 -5.67
CA ASP A 2 13.75 -4.11 -5.35
C ASP A 2 12.89 -4.74 -6.44
N GLN A 3 12.00 -5.65 -6.06
CA GLN A 3 11.12 -6.35 -6.98
C GLN A 3 9.84 -5.54 -7.21
N ARG A 4 9.67 -5.01 -8.43
CA ARG A 4 8.44 -4.32 -8.83
C ARG A 4 7.27 -5.30 -8.92
N ILE A 5 6.11 -4.86 -8.44
CA ILE A 5 4.83 -5.56 -8.58
C ILE A 5 3.79 -4.58 -9.10
N ASP A 6 3.19 -4.91 -10.23
CA ASP A 6 2.04 -4.19 -10.75
C ASP A 6 0.76 -4.60 -10.01
N LEU A 7 -0.10 -3.62 -9.75
CA LEU A 7 -1.29 -3.74 -8.93
C LEU A 7 -2.53 -3.30 -9.70
N GLU A 8 -3.68 -3.80 -9.27
CA GLU A 8 -5.00 -3.38 -9.74
C GLU A 8 -5.88 -2.94 -8.57
N ILE A 9 -6.94 -2.18 -8.87
CA ILE A 9 -7.93 -1.83 -7.86
C ILE A 9 -8.57 -3.11 -7.32
N GLY A 10 -8.66 -3.22 -5.99
CA GLY A 10 -9.16 -4.40 -5.29
C GLY A 10 -8.06 -5.39 -4.87
N ASP A 11 -6.84 -5.29 -5.42
CA ASP A 11 -5.71 -6.09 -4.94
C ASP A 11 -5.46 -5.79 -3.45
N ARG A 12 -5.11 -6.83 -2.68
CA ARG A 12 -4.59 -6.70 -1.32
C ARG A 12 -3.17 -7.23 -1.26
N VAL A 13 -2.28 -6.47 -0.66
CA VAL A 13 -0.85 -6.80 -0.54
C VAL A 13 -0.33 -6.60 0.87
N ARG A 14 0.70 -7.35 1.28
CA ARG A 14 1.53 -7.03 2.44
C ARG A 14 2.70 -6.17 2.00
N LEU A 15 2.86 -5.02 2.63
CA LEU A 15 3.86 -4.03 2.30
C LEU A 15 4.44 -3.43 3.59
N GLU A 16 5.76 -3.28 3.64
CA GLU A 16 6.42 -2.48 4.68
C GLU A 16 6.07 -1.00 4.49
N MET A 17 5.48 -0.40 5.51
CA MET A 17 5.01 0.98 5.42
C MET A 17 6.17 1.96 5.31
N PRO A 18 6.13 2.89 4.35
CA PRO A 18 7.23 3.82 4.11
C PRO A 18 7.35 4.85 5.23
N TRP A 19 8.47 5.57 5.21
CA TRP A 19 8.68 6.77 6.03
C TRP A 19 7.94 7.98 5.43
N SER A 20 6.61 7.87 5.31
CA SER A 20 5.74 9.00 4.95
C SER A 20 5.24 9.69 6.22
N GLY A 21 4.97 11.00 6.15
CA GLY A 21 4.47 11.74 7.33
C GLY A 21 3.16 11.17 7.89
N VAL A 22 2.33 10.54 7.04
CA VAL A 22 1.10 9.85 7.46
C VAL A 22 1.42 8.53 8.19
N CYS A 23 2.32 7.71 7.66
CA CYS A 23 2.75 6.47 8.33
C CYS A 23 3.51 6.74 9.64
N GLU A 24 4.30 7.81 9.72
CA GLU A 24 4.95 8.26 10.96
C GLU A 24 3.93 8.74 11.99
N HIS A 25 2.97 9.58 11.58
CA HIS A 25 1.90 10.07 12.46
C HIS A 25 1.09 8.93 13.07
N MET A 26 0.78 7.91 12.27
CA MET A 26 0.08 6.69 12.73
C MET A 26 0.97 5.70 13.46
N LYS A 27 2.29 5.94 13.53
CA LYS A 27 3.31 5.04 14.12
C LYS A 27 3.30 3.64 13.51
N VAL A 28 3.17 3.57 12.19
CA VAL A 28 3.20 2.32 11.41
C VAL A 28 4.38 2.21 10.46
N HIS A 29 5.19 3.27 10.29
CA HIS A 29 6.40 3.22 9.47
C HIS A 29 7.31 2.03 9.87
N GLY A 30 7.87 1.34 8.87
CA GLY A 30 8.71 0.14 9.06
C GLY A 30 7.94 -1.12 9.50
N GLN A 31 6.62 -1.05 9.70
CA GLN A 31 5.81 -2.24 9.96
C GLN A 31 5.25 -2.78 8.65
N VAL A 32 5.17 -4.11 8.53
CA VAL A 32 4.46 -4.77 7.44
C VAL A 32 2.98 -4.80 7.75
N LEU A 33 2.17 -4.17 6.90
CA LEU A 33 0.71 -4.15 7.00
C LEU A 33 0.06 -4.69 5.73
N GLU A 34 -1.18 -5.15 5.87
CA GLU A 34 -2.02 -5.44 4.72
C GLU A 34 -2.59 -4.13 4.16
N VAL A 35 -2.54 -3.99 2.84
CA VAL A 35 -2.92 -2.78 2.11
C VAL A 35 -3.82 -3.17 0.95
N GLU A 36 -5.03 -2.63 0.94
CA GLU A 36 -5.96 -2.79 -0.17
C GLU A 36 -5.90 -1.58 -1.09
N ILE A 37 -5.77 -1.83 -2.39
CA ILE A 37 -5.70 -0.80 -3.42
C ILE A 37 -7.11 -0.34 -3.77
N ARG A 38 -7.42 0.94 -3.59
CA ARG A 38 -8.72 1.55 -3.89
C ARG A 38 -8.58 2.64 -4.94
N GLU A 39 -9.68 2.97 -5.62
CA GLU A 39 -9.70 3.98 -6.70
C GLU A 39 -9.14 5.35 -6.29
N HIS A 40 -9.29 5.71 -5.01
CA HIS A 40 -8.88 7.01 -4.46
C HIS A 40 -7.92 6.90 -3.27
N GLY A 41 -7.21 5.78 -3.14
CA GLY A 41 -6.23 5.61 -2.06
C GLY A 41 -5.92 4.16 -1.71
N ALA A 42 -5.32 3.98 -0.55
CA ALA A 42 -4.91 2.71 0.00
C ALA A 42 -5.51 2.54 1.39
N GLN A 43 -6.24 1.44 1.60
CA GLN A 43 -6.77 1.11 2.92
C GLN A 43 -5.79 0.21 3.65
N LEU A 44 -5.26 0.70 4.79
CA LEU A 44 -4.43 -0.10 5.67
C LEU A 44 -5.30 -1.01 6.55
N TYR A 45 -4.84 -2.23 6.75
CA TYR A 45 -5.45 -3.23 7.63
C TYR A 45 -4.45 -3.66 8.71
N LYS A 46 -4.98 -3.87 9.91
CA LYS A 46 -4.26 -4.46 11.04
C LYS A 46 -5.16 -5.51 11.68
N ASP A 47 -4.63 -6.72 11.85
CA ASP A 47 -5.37 -7.87 12.37
C ASP A 47 -6.70 -8.12 11.62
N GLY A 48 -6.65 -8.00 10.28
CA GLY A 48 -7.79 -8.22 9.39
C GLY A 48 -8.86 -7.12 9.39
N ARG A 49 -8.64 -6.01 10.11
CA ARG A 49 -9.61 -4.90 10.21
C ARG A 49 -9.04 -3.61 9.63
N PRO A 50 -9.88 -2.73 9.04
CA PRO A 50 -9.44 -1.40 8.64
C PRO A 50 -8.81 -0.67 9.83
N PHE A 51 -7.56 -0.26 9.67
CA PHE A 51 -6.79 0.38 10.73
C PHE A 51 -6.97 1.91 10.74
N SER A 52 -7.17 2.50 9.56
CA SER A 52 -7.27 3.96 9.34
C SER A 52 -8.37 4.29 8.34
N PHE A 53 -8.60 5.59 8.10
CA PHE A 53 -9.19 5.99 6.82
C PHE A 53 -8.21 5.69 5.67
N PRO A 54 -8.69 5.51 4.42
CA PRO A 54 -7.80 5.36 3.28
C PRO A 54 -6.82 6.53 3.18
N ILE A 55 -5.55 6.21 2.94
CA ILE A 55 -4.47 7.18 2.72
C ILE A 55 -4.15 7.28 1.24
N LEU A 56 -3.42 8.30 0.81
CA LEU A 56 -3.03 8.42 -0.60
C LEU A 56 -2.06 7.28 -0.97
N TRP A 57 -2.06 6.87 -2.24
CA TRP A 57 -1.14 5.84 -2.74
C TRP A 57 0.32 6.16 -2.41
N GLY A 58 0.78 7.38 -2.68
CA GLY A 58 2.15 7.78 -2.39
C GLY A 58 2.51 7.72 -0.90
N GLU A 59 1.54 7.95 -0.01
CA GLU A 59 1.75 7.86 1.44
C GLU A 59 1.90 6.40 1.90
N ALA A 60 1.28 5.47 1.17
CA ALA A 60 1.39 4.03 1.40
C ALA A 60 2.57 3.37 0.67
N GLY A 61 3.34 4.11 -0.14
CA GLY A 61 4.43 3.52 -0.95
C GLY A 61 3.93 2.83 -2.22
N ILE A 62 2.79 3.28 -2.74
CA ILE A 62 2.22 2.88 -4.03
C ILE A 62 2.41 4.04 -5.00
N TYR A 63 2.91 3.72 -6.19
CA TYR A 63 3.22 4.68 -7.24
C TYR A 63 2.34 4.46 -8.45
N THR A 64 2.21 5.45 -9.31
CA THR A 64 1.47 5.33 -10.58
C THR A 64 2.44 5.23 -11.74
N ASP A 65 2.31 4.20 -12.56
CA ASP A 65 3.12 4.05 -13.75
C ASP A 65 2.72 5.12 -14.79
N HIS A 66 3.69 5.91 -15.26
CA HIS A 66 3.42 7.01 -16.18
C HIS A 66 2.88 6.57 -17.54
N GLN A 67 3.23 5.36 -18.01
CA GLN A 67 2.83 4.81 -19.29
C GLN A 67 1.47 4.13 -19.20
N THR A 68 1.28 3.24 -18.21
CA THR A 68 0.05 2.42 -18.11
C THR A 68 -1.03 3.06 -17.25
N LYS A 69 -0.70 4.08 -16.45
CA LYS A 69 -1.55 4.69 -15.42
C LYS A 69 -2.01 3.73 -14.31
N LYS A 70 -1.42 2.53 -14.24
CA LYS A 70 -1.74 1.54 -13.21
C LYS A 70 -0.90 1.76 -11.94
N PRO A 71 -1.42 1.41 -10.75
CA PRO A 71 -0.64 1.43 -9.53
C PRO A 71 0.41 0.32 -9.52
N PHE A 72 1.55 0.57 -8.89
CA PHE A 72 2.60 -0.43 -8.65
C PHE A 72 3.32 -0.14 -7.33
N THR A 73 3.99 -1.15 -6.79
CA THR A 73 4.84 -1.04 -5.58
C THR A 73 6.09 -1.93 -5.72
N TYR A 74 6.91 -1.97 -4.67
CA TYR A 74 8.10 -2.80 -4.60
C TYR A 74 8.09 -3.69 -3.35
N ASN A 75 8.70 -4.88 -3.46
CA ASN A 75 8.95 -5.79 -2.34
C ASN A 75 7.68 -6.13 -1.52
N ALA A 76 6.54 -6.24 -2.20
CA ALA A 76 5.26 -6.59 -1.58
C ALA A 76 4.90 -8.07 -1.82
N GLU A 77 3.95 -8.59 -1.06
CA GLU A 77 3.40 -9.94 -1.26
C GLU A 77 1.89 -9.83 -1.48
N ARG A 78 1.34 -10.44 -2.55
CA ARG A 78 -0.11 -10.49 -2.76
C ARG A 78 -0.76 -11.37 -1.69
N VAL A 79 -1.88 -10.90 -1.14
CA VAL A 79 -2.71 -11.66 -0.19
C VAL A 79 -3.85 -12.29 -0.98
N GLU A 80 -4.02 -13.60 -0.90
CA GLU A 80 -5.24 -14.27 -1.36
C GLU A 80 -6.37 -13.91 -0.37
N VAL A 81 -7.41 -13.24 -0.87
CA VAL A 81 -8.57 -12.77 -0.09
C VAL A 81 -9.78 -13.65 -0.38
#